data_AF-A0A1D6IF23-F1
#
_entry.id   AF-A0A1D6IF23-F1
#
_cell.length_a   1.000
_cell.length_b   1.000
_cell.length_c   1.000
_cell.angle_alpha   90.00
_cell.angle_beta   90.00
_cell.angle_gamma   90.00
#
_symmetry.space_group_name_H-M   'P 1'
#
loop_
_entity.id
_entity.type
_entity.pdbx_description
1 polymer ?
#
loop_
_entity_poly.entity_id
_entity_poly.type
_entity_poly.pdbx_seq_one_letter_code
_entity_poly.pdbx_strand_id
1 'polypeptide(L)'
;MAGSSSYSVLPDQTMDNDDAQIGVAKTQGKYWGIFICWLLGNGCLFGFNGMLTIEDYYVYLFPKYHPTRIITLTYQPFVLATTAIFTYHEAKVNTRVRNLAGYTLFFLSSFGVIILDVLSSGSGGIAPFVGICTIAAAFGIADGHVQGGMTGDLSLMCPEFVQSFFGGVAASGAITAALRFFTKAVFENSRDGLRKGASMWQTNNQICIYLMVYL
;
A
#
# COMPACT_ATOMS: atom_id res chain seq x y z
N MET A 1 -43.40 -57.55 -32.37
CA MET A 1 -43.65 -56.10 -32.28
C MET A 1 -43.34 -55.64 -30.86
N ALA A 2 -42.47 -54.63 -30.73
CA ALA A 2 -42.21 -53.72 -29.60
C ALA A 2 -42.06 -54.32 -28.18
N GLY A 3 -40.98 -54.15 -27.42
CA GLY A 3 -39.98 -53.08 -27.41
C GLY A 3 -39.82 -52.64 -25.94
N SER A 4 -38.89 -53.26 -25.20
CA SER A 4 -38.58 -52.90 -23.82
C SER A 4 -37.76 -51.60 -23.79
N SER A 5 -38.35 -50.52 -23.28
CA SER A 5 -37.66 -49.24 -23.08
C SER A 5 -36.78 -49.33 -21.83
N SER A 6 -35.47 -49.42 -22.04
CA SER A 6 -34.46 -49.25 -20.99
C SER A 6 -34.34 -47.76 -20.65
N TYR A 7 -34.86 -47.36 -19.48
CA TYR A 7 -34.52 -46.07 -18.90
C TYR A 7 -33.08 -46.17 -18.38
N SER A 8 -32.13 -45.66 -19.16
CA SER A 8 -30.77 -45.39 -18.69
C SER A 8 -30.84 -44.20 -17.72
N VAL A 9 -30.75 -44.47 -16.42
CA VAL A 9 -30.43 -43.48 -15.41
C VAL A 9 -29.04 -42.95 -15.73
N LEU A 10 -28.94 -41.73 -16.27
CA LEU A 10 -27.67 -41.01 -16.38
C LEU A 10 -27.19 -40.76 -14.94
N PRO A 11 -25.96 -41.16 -14.59
CA PRO A 11 -25.49 -41.05 -13.21
C PRO A 11 -25.32 -39.58 -12.81
N ASP A 12 -25.47 -39.36 -11.51
CA ASP A 12 -25.21 -38.20 -10.63
C ASP A 12 -23.88 -37.44 -10.88
N GLN A 13 -23.13 -37.79 -11.92
CA GLN A 13 -21.81 -37.26 -12.26
C GLN A 13 -21.85 -35.81 -12.76
N THR A 14 -22.96 -35.31 -13.29
CA THR A 14 -23.06 -33.89 -13.71
C THR A 14 -23.21 -32.96 -12.52
N MET A 15 -23.99 -33.34 -11.50
CA MET A 15 -24.15 -32.53 -10.28
C MET A 15 -22.89 -32.55 -9.41
N ASP A 16 -22.23 -33.71 -9.25
CA ASP A 16 -20.95 -33.82 -8.52
C ASP A 16 -19.83 -33.01 -9.19
N ASN A 17 -19.79 -32.97 -10.53
CA ASN A 17 -18.80 -32.16 -11.25
C ASN A 17 -19.09 -30.67 -11.14
N ASP A 18 -20.36 -30.26 -11.15
CA ASP A 18 -20.74 -28.86 -10.97
C ASP A 18 -20.44 -28.38 -9.55
N ASP A 19 -20.72 -29.17 -8.52
CA ASP A 19 -20.40 -28.84 -7.12
C ASP A 19 -18.89 -28.82 -6.85
N ALA A 20 -18.13 -29.73 -7.48
CA ALA A 20 -16.67 -29.70 -7.44
C ALA A 20 -16.09 -28.48 -8.17
N GLN A 21 -16.63 -28.12 -9.34
CA GLN A 21 -16.23 -26.92 -10.09
C GLN A 21 -16.57 -25.64 -9.33
N ILE A 22 -17.76 -25.55 -8.71
CA ILE A 22 -18.18 -24.45 -7.85
C ILE A 22 -17.27 -24.36 -6.62
N GLY A 23 -16.91 -25.49 -6.02
CA GLY A 23 -15.98 -25.57 -4.89
C GLY A 23 -14.57 -25.10 -5.26
N VAL A 24 -14.05 -25.49 -6.41
CA VAL A 24 -12.75 -25.05 -6.93
C VAL A 24 -12.77 -23.55 -7.26
N ALA A 25 -13.80 -23.06 -7.95
CA ALA A 25 -13.94 -21.64 -8.29
C ALA A 25 -14.05 -20.75 -7.03
N LYS A 26 -14.81 -21.19 -6.01
CA LYS A 26 -14.90 -20.52 -4.71
C LYS A 26 -13.57 -20.48 -3.97
N THR A 27 -12.79 -21.56 -4.06
CA THR A 27 -11.46 -21.67 -3.46
C THR A 27 -10.44 -20.78 -4.18
N GLN A 28 -10.45 -20.77 -5.52
CA GLN A 28 -9.61 -19.88 -6.33
C GLN A 28 -9.93 -18.40 -6.07
N GLY A 29 -11.22 -18.04 -5.98
CA GLY A 29 -11.64 -16.69 -5.63
C GLY A 29 -11.16 -16.25 -4.24
N LYS A 30 -11.15 -17.16 -3.26
CA LYS A 30 -10.59 -16.91 -1.92
C LYS A 30 -9.09 -16.61 -1.99
N TYR A 31 -8.30 -17.43 -2.68
CA TYR A 31 -6.86 -17.18 -2.82
C TYR A 31 -6.55 -15.87 -3.55
N TRP A 32 -7.35 -15.54 -4.57
CA TRP A 32 -7.21 -14.27 -5.28
C TRP A 32 -7.51 -13.08 -4.36
N GLY A 33 -8.57 -13.16 -3.54
CA GLY A 33 -8.88 -12.16 -2.53
C GLY A 33 -7.76 -11.99 -1.50
N ILE A 34 -7.14 -13.09 -1.04
CA ILE A 34 -6.00 -13.06 -0.11
C ILE A 34 -4.81 -12.33 -0.75
N PHE A 35 -4.53 -12.61 -2.02
CA PHE A 35 -3.46 -11.96 -2.77
C PHE A 35 -3.72 -10.46 -2.96
N ILE A 36 -4.95 -10.08 -3.32
CA ILE A 36 -5.35 -8.67 -3.44
C ILE A 36 -5.22 -7.95 -2.09
N CYS A 37 -5.64 -8.56 -0.98
CA CYS A 37 -5.50 -7.97 0.35
C CYS A 37 -4.02 -7.74 0.70
N TRP A 38 -3.14 -8.70 0.39
CA TRP A 38 -1.70 -8.54 0.56
C TRP A 38 -1.14 -7.38 -0.28
N LEU A 39 -1.58 -7.30 -1.53
CA LEU A 39 -1.17 -6.24 -2.45
C LEU A 39 -1.60 -4.86 -1.91
N LEU A 40 -2.88 -4.72 -1.56
CA LEU A 40 -3.46 -3.51 -0.96
C LEU A 40 -2.73 -3.08 0.32
N GLY A 41 -2.37 -4.04 1.18
CA GLY A 41 -1.57 -3.80 2.38
C GLY A 41 -0.18 -3.28 2.06
N ASN A 42 0.48 -3.85 1.04
CA ASN A 42 1.78 -3.36 0.58
C ASN A 42 1.71 -1.89 0.15
N GLY A 43 0.69 -1.54 -0.66
CA GLY A 43 0.53 -0.19 -1.20
C GLY A 43 0.29 0.91 -0.17
N CYS A 44 -0.30 0.59 0.99
CA CYS A 44 -0.55 1.56 2.06
C CYS A 44 0.74 2.18 2.58
N LEU A 45 1.75 1.36 2.82
CA LEU A 45 2.98 1.81 3.48
C LEU A 45 4.12 2.10 2.50
N PHE A 46 4.02 1.64 1.26
CA PHE A 46 5.07 1.82 0.27
C PHE A 46 5.38 3.31 0.00
N GLY A 47 4.38 4.19 -0.01
CA GLY A 47 4.55 5.64 -0.18
C GLY A 47 5.41 6.29 0.92
N PHE A 48 5.05 6.06 2.18
CA PHE A 48 5.81 6.56 3.33
C PHE A 48 7.18 5.87 3.45
N ASN A 49 7.24 4.57 3.18
CA ASN A 49 8.49 3.80 3.19
C ASN A 49 9.47 4.27 2.10
N GLY A 50 8.98 4.67 0.92
CA GLY A 50 9.79 5.27 -0.15
C GLY A 50 10.45 6.59 0.27
N MET A 51 9.74 7.40 1.05
CA MET A 51 10.31 8.60 1.66
C MET A 51 11.40 8.25 2.70
N LEU A 52 11.24 7.16 3.45
CA LEU A 52 12.25 6.68 4.40
C LEU A 52 13.51 6.12 3.72
N THR A 53 13.45 5.64 2.48
CA THR A 53 14.65 5.27 1.72
C THR A 53 15.50 6.48 1.34
N ILE A 54 14.89 7.66 1.20
CA ILE A 54 15.57 8.96 0.96
C ILE A 54 16.03 9.58 2.28
N GLU A 55 15.64 9.03 3.43
CA GLU A 55 15.94 9.61 4.74
C GLU A 55 17.44 9.81 5.00
N ASP A 56 18.29 8.87 4.58
CA ASP A 56 19.74 9.04 4.73
C ASP A 56 20.25 10.28 3.98
N TYR A 57 19.64 10.58 2.83
CA TYR A 57 19.91 11.80 2.08
C TYR A 57 19.36 13.03 2.81
N TYR A 58 18.17 12.96 3.40
CA TYR A 58 17.64 14.06 4.22
C TYR A 58 18.46 14.33 5.48
N VAL A 59 19.02 13.31 6.12
CA VAL A 59 19.93 13.46 7.26
C VAL A 59 21.20 14.19 6.85
N TYR A 60 21.74 13.87 5.67
CA TYR A 60 22.86 14.61 5.09
C TYR A 60 22.51 16.07 4.75
N LEU A 61 21.31 16.29 4.20
CA LEU A 61 20.85 17.60 3.72
C LEU A 61 20.41 18.55 4.85
N PHE A 62 19.87 18.01 5.94
CA PHE A 62 19.32 18.76 7.08
C PHE A 62 19.90 18.29 8.43
N PRO A 63 21.23 18.38 8.64
CA PRO A 63 21.88 17.80 9.82
C PRO A 63 21.40 18.41 11.16
N LYS A 64 20.87 19.64 11.14
CA LYS A 64 20.37 20.35 12.33
C LYS A 64 18.92 20.05 12.69
N TYR A 65 18.14 19.41 11.81
CA TYR A 65 16.68 19.28 11.97
C TYR A 65 16.22 17.88 12.38
N HIS A 66 17.12 16.91 12.57
CA HIS A 66 16.77 15.51 12.92
C HIS A 66 15.57 14.97 12.11
N PRO A 67 15.64 14.96 10.76
CA PRO A 67 14.50 14.73 9.87
C PRO A 67 13.76 13.43 10.18
N THR A 68 14.46 12.35 10.54
CA THR A 68 13.90 11.08 11.02
C THR A 68 12.78 11.27 12.05
N ARG A 69 13.06 12.05 13.10
CA ARG A 69 12.13 12.19 14.22
C ARG A 69 10.97 13.10 13.84
N ILE A 70 11.25 14.20 13.16
CA ILE A 70 10.23 15.20 12.81
C ILE A 70 9.25 14.62 11.78
N ILE A 71 9.73 13.87 10.80
CA ILE A 71 8.88 13.21 9.80
C ILE A 71 7.93 12.21 10.48
N THR A 72 8.43 11.34 11.36
CA THR A 72 7.58 10.39 12.11
C THR A 72 6.61 11.10 13.05
N LEU A 73 7.07 12.13 13.77
CA LEU A 73 6.22 12.94 14.65
C LEU A 73 5.15 13.71 13.90
N THR A 74 5.39 14.03 12.63
CA THR A 74 4.38 14.65 11.77
C THR A 74 3.42 13.58 11.29
N TYR A 75 3.91 12.48 10.73
CA TYR A 75 3.09 11.39 10.18
C TYR A 75 2.11 10.79 11.20
N GLN A 76 2.62 10.31 12.33
CA GLN A 76 1.86 9.50 13.28
C GLN A 76 0.59 10.17 13.85
N PRO A 77 0.59 11.44 14.31
CA PRO A 77 -0.62 12.07 14.81
C PRO A 77 -1.66 12.27 13.72
N PHE A 78 -1.27 12.52 12.47
CA PHE A 78 -2.24 12.60 11.37
C PHE A 78 -2.88 11.24 11.05
N VAL A 79 -2.13 10.15 11.12
CA VAL A 79 -2.68 8.79 11.00
C VAL A 79 -3.74 8.56 12.08
N LEU A 80 -3.38 8.82 13.34
CA LEU A 80 -4.25 8.59 14.48
C LEU A 80 -5.50 9.48 14.44
N ALA A 81 -5.32 10.77 14.19
CA ALA A 81 -6.42 11.74 14.14
C ALA A 81 -7.39 11.39 12.99
N THR A 82 -6.87 11.12 11.80
CA THR A 82 -7.69 10.77 10.63
C THR A 82 -8.45 9.48 10.89
N THR A 83 -7.77 8.44 11.39
CA THR A 83 -8.41 7.17 11.74
C THR A 83 -9.53 7.38 12.78
N ALA A 84 -9.26 8.11 13.86
CA ALA A 84 -10.24 8.39 14.91
C ALA A 84 -11.47 9.14 14.39
N ILE A 85 -11.26 10.16 13.54
CA ILE A 85 -12.37 10.94 12.94
C ILE A 85 -13.26 10.04 12.09
N PHE A 86 -12.67 9.20 11.24
CA PHE A 86 -13.45 8.30 10.39
C PHE A 86 -14.11 7.16 11.15
N THR A 87 -13.47 6.63 12.19
CA THR A 87 -14.10 5.62 13.06
C THR A 87 -15.29 6.22 13.81
N TYR A 88 -15.22 7.47 14.25
CA TYR A 88 -16.36 8.14 14.90
C TYR A 88 -17.52 8.41 13.91
N HIS A 89 -17.21 8.75 12.65
CA HIS A 89 -18.20 9.05 11.61
C HIS A 89 -18.53 7.87 10.69
N GLU A 90 -18.14 6.65 11.06
CA GLU A 90 -18.19 5.45 10.20
C GLU A 90 -19.56 5.27 9.55
N ALA A 91 -20.64 5.38 10.33
CA ALA A 91 -22.02 5.18 9.87
C ALA A 91 -22.46 6.12 8.72
N LYS A 92 -21.72 7.21 8.48
CA LYS A 92 -22.02 8.20 7.42
C LYS A 92 -21.04 8.15 6.26
N VAL A 93 -19.95 7.41 6.36
CA VAL A 93 -18.86 7.42 5.38
C VAL A 93 -18.88 6.15 4.55
N ASN A 94 -18.84 6.29 3.23
CA ASN A 94 -18.68 5.15 2.34
C ASN A 94 -17.21 4.69 2.35
N THR A 95 -16.94 3.51 2.92
CA THR A 95 -15.58 2.97 3.07
C THR A 95 -14.85 2.81 1.74
N ARG A 96 -15.55 2.49 0.63
CA ARG A 96 -14.92 2.36 -0.69
C ARG A 96 -14.37 3.69 -1.19
N VAL A 97 -15.17 4.76 -1.06
CA VAL A 97 -14.74 6.11 -1.46
C VAL A 97 -13.62 6.60 -0.55
N ARG A 98 -13.70 6.31 0.75
CA ARG A 98 -12.64 6.60 1.73
C ARG A 98 -11.32 5.92 1.33
N ASN A 99 -11.34 4.63 1.00
CA ASN A 99 -10.13 3.89 0.61
C ASN A 99 -9.57 4.39 -0.72
N LEU A 100 -10.42 4.61 -1.73
CA LEU A 100 -10.01 5.15 -3.02
C LEU A 100 -9.39 6.55 -2.89
N ALA A 101 -9.98 7.42 -2.06
CA ALA A 101 -9.44 8.73 -1.75
C ALA A 101 -8.06 8.62 -1.07
N GLY A 102 -7.91 7.70 -0.13
CA GLY A 102 -6.63 7.43 0.53
C GLY A 102 -5.54 6.97 -0.46
N TYR A 103 -5.82 5.98 -1.31
CA TYR A 103 -4.86 5.53 -2.34
C TYR A 103 -4.54 6.62 -3.37
N THR A 104 -5.53 7.44 -3.76
CA THR A 104 -5.30 8.60 -4.62
C THR A 104 -4.38 9.63 -3.94
N LEU A 105 -4.58 9.88 -2.65
CA LEU A 105 -3.74 10.79 -1.88
C LEU A 105 -2.31 10.24 -1.72
N PHE A 106 -2.13 8.93 -1.54
CA PHE A 106 -0.83 8.27 -1.59
C PHE A 106 -0.13 8.49 -2.93
N PHE A 107 -0.85 8.34 -4.04
CA PHE A 107 -0.34 8.56 -5.40
C PHE A 107 0.12 10.00 -5.60
N LEU A 108 -0.73 10.98 -5.26
CA LEU A 108 -0.43 12.40 -5.41
C LEU A 108 0.73 12.85 -4.51
N SER A 109 0.76 12.38 -3.26
CA SER A 109 1.83 12.69 -2.30
C SER A 109 3.17 12.13 -2.76
N SER A 110 3.18 10.91 -3.33
CA SER A 110 4.37 10.28 -3.91
C SER A 110 4.94 11.08 -5.08
N PHE A 111 4.08 11.62 -5.93
CA PHE A 111 4.48 12.53 -7.01
C PHE A 111 5.02 13.86 -6.47
N GLY A 112 4.42 14.36 -5.39
CA GLY A 112 4.88 15.54 -4.65
C GLY A 112 6.33 15.42 -4.16
N VAL A 113 6.76 14.24 -3.70
CA VAL A 113 8.16 14.01 -3.28
C VAL A 113 9.13 14.22 -4.45
N ILE A 114 8.79 13.69 -5.62
CA ILE A 114 9.63 13.80 -6.84
C ILE A 114 9.69 15.27 -7.29
N ILE A 115 8.54 15.95 -7.34
CA ILE A 115 8.49 17.38 -7.69
C ILE A 115 9.34 18.18 -6.71
N LEU A 116 9.21 17.94 -5.41
CA LEU A 116 9.95 18.67 -4.40
C LEU A 116 11.46 18.46 -4.52
N ASP A 117 11.91 17.23 -4.80
CA ASP A 117 13.33 16.93 -5.04
C ASP A 117 13.87 17.68 -6.28
N VAL A 118 13.09 17.70 -7.37
CA VAL A 118 13.44 18.40 -8.61
C VAL A 118 13.48 19.92 -8.38
N LEU A 119 12.43 20.49 -7.78
CA LEU A 119 12.33 21.93 -7.51
C LEU A 119 13.40 22.41 -6.53
N SER A 120 13.71 21.59 -5.53
CA SER A 120 14.79 21.91 -4.60
C SER A 120 16.16 21.79 -5.25
N SER A 121 16.28 21.16 -6.43
CA SER A 121 17.55 20.77 -7.05
C SER A 121 18.44 19.95 -6.12
N GLY A 122 17.85 19.29 -5.12
CA GLY A 122 18.60 18.66 -4.02
C GLY A 122 19.37 19.63 -3.11
N SER A 123 19.00 20.91 -3.10
CA SER A 123 19.51 21.89 -2.15
C SER A 123 18.81 21.73 -0.79
N GLY A 124 19.57 21.97 0.28
CA GLY A 124 19.05 22.00 1.64
C GLY A 124 18.47 23.37 1.99
N GLY A 125 17.74 23.44 3.09
CA GLY A 125 17.07 24.66 3.53
C GLY A 125 15.76 24.42 4.26
N ILE A 126 15.18 25.48 4.83
CA ILE A 126 13.95 25.35 5.60
C ILE A 126 12.73 25.08 4.71
N ALA A 127 12.67 25.65 3.50
CA ALA A 127 11.53 25.47 2.60
C ALA A 127 11.39 24.03 2.08
N PRO A 128 12.45 23.35 1.58
CA PRO A 128 12.37 21.93 1.22
C PRO A 128 12.03 21.04 2.41
N PHE A 129 12.57 21.36 3.59
CA PHE A 129 12.28 20.62 4.82
C PHE A 129 10.80 20.71 5.23
N VAL A 130 10.22 21.92 5.19
CA VAL A 130 8.78 22.12 5.41
C VAL A 130 7.96 21.37 4.37
N GLY A 131 8.36 21.39 3.09
CA GLY A 131 7.70 20.62 2.03
C GLY A 131 7.68 19.12 2.31
N ILE A 132 8.80 18.54 2.74
CA ILE A 132 8.88 17.12 3.12
C ILE A 132 7.95 16.83 4.29
N CYS A 133 7.91 17.69 5.31
CA CYS A 133 7.01 17.53 6.45
C CYS A 133 5.52 17.61 6.03
N THR A 134 5.17 18.53 5.12
CA THR A 134 3.81 18.62 4.57
C THR A 134 3.42 17.35 3.80
N ILE A 135 4.34 16.80 3.01
CA ILE A 135 4.09 15.54 2.30
C ILE A 135 3.98 14.37 3.29
N ALA A 136 4.80 14.33 4.34
CA ALA A 136 4.69 13.34 5.41
C ALA A 136 3.33 13.42 6.12
N ALA A 137 2.81 14.62 6.38
CA ALA A 137 1.46 14.81 6.91
C ALA A 137 0.39 14.26 5.96
N ALA A 138 0.51 14.54 4.65
CA ALA A 138 -0.41 14.03 3.64
C ALA A 138 -0.39 12.49 3.55
N PHE A 139 0.79 11.87 3.66
CA PHE A 139 0.92 10.42 3.79
C PHE A 139 0.24 9.89 5.05
N GLY A 140 0.35 10.59 6.19
CA GLY A 140 -0.33 10.20 7.42
C GLY A 140 -1.87 10.24 7.29
N ILE A 141 -2.40 11.27 6.63
CA ILE A 141 -3.83 11.37 6.33
C ILE A 141 -4.27 10.22 5.40
N ALA A 142 -3.48 9.94 4.37
CA ALA A 142 -3.75 8.86 3.42
C ALA A 142 -3.78 7.48 4.12
N ASP A 143 -2.82 7.22 5.00
CA ASP A 143 -2.75 5.97 5.76
C ASP A 143 -3.95 5.82 6.70
N GLY A 144 -4.34 6.87 7.42
CA GLY A 144 -5.54 6.83 8.26
C GLY A 144 -6.84 6.60 7.48
N HIS A 145 -6.91 7.02 6.21
CA HIS A 145 -8.02 6.66 5.33
C HIS A 145 -8.02 5.16 5.03
N VAL A 146 -6.92 4.66 4.44
CA VAL A 146 -6.87 3.31 3.89
C VAL A 146 -6.75 2.26 4.98
N GLN A 147 -5.81 2.39 5.91
CA GLN A 147 -5.56 1.37 6.93
C GLN A 147 -6.78 1.19 7.83
N GLY A 148 -7.41 2.28 8.26
CA GLY A 148 -8.63 2.22 9.07
C GLY A 148 -9.85 1.69 8.30
N GLY A 149 -10.02 2.06 7.02
CA GLY A 149 -11.15 1.59 6.21
C GLY A 149 -11.01 0.12 5.80
N MET A 150 -9.84 -0.27 5.30
CA MET A 150 -9.53 -1.67 4.96
C MET A 150 -9.61 -2.58 6.17
N THR A 151 -9.06 -2.19 7.33
CA THR A 151 -9.12 -3.03 8.53
C THR A 151 -10.58 -3.25 8.98
N GLY A 152 -11.42 -2.21 8.92
CA GLY A 152 -12.84 -2.32 9.21
C GLY A 152 -13.57 -3.29 8.27
N ASP A 153 -13.46 -3.06 6.96
CA ASP A 153 -14.13 -3.90 5.95
C ASP A 153 -13.66 -5.37 6.01
N LEU A 154 -12.36 -5.61 6.13
CA LEU A 154 -11.79 -6.96 6.17
C LEU A 154 -12.11 -7.71 7.48
N SER A 155 -12.35 -7.00 8.58
CA SER A 155 -12.73 -7.63 9.86
C SER A 155 -14.10 -8.31 9.84
N LEU A 156 -14.97 -7.90 8.90
CA LEU A 156 -16.29 -8.49 8.68
C LEU A 156 -16.24 -9.69 7.73
N MET A 157 -15.06 -10.01 7.19
CA MET A 157 -14.83 -11.12 6.27
C MET A 157 -14.05 -12.26 6.96
N CYS A 158 -13.41 -13.13 6.17
CA CYS A 158 -12.56 -14.20 6.70
C CYS A 158 -11.26 -13.64 7.29
N PRO A 159 -10.78 -14.18 8.43
CA PRO A 159 -9.58 -13.69 9.12
C PRO A 159 -8.31 -13.71 8.26
N GLU A 160 -8.25 -14.59 7.25
CA GLU A 160 -7.13 -14.68 6.32
C GLU A 160 -6.95 -13.39 5.50
N PHE A 161 -8.02 -12.64 5.22
CA PHE A 161 -7.91 -11.41 4.45
C PHE A 161 -7.26 -10.28 5.26
N VAL A 162 -7.70 -10.06 6.50
CA VAL A 162 -7.09 -9.06 7.38
C VAL A 162 -5.65 -9.44 7.74
N GLN A 163 -5.37 -10.74 7.96
CA GLN A 163 -4.01 -11.24 8.14
C GLN A 163 -3.13 -10.98 6.92
N SER A 164 -3.64 -11.25 5.72
CA SER A 164 -2.91 -11.02 4.48
C SER A 164 -2.62 -9.53 4.24
N PHE A 165 -3.60 -8.66 4.54
CA PHE A 165 -3.43 -7.21 4.50
C PHE A 165 -2.31 -6.73 5.43
N PHE A 166 -2.34 -7.09 6.71
CA PHE A 166 -1.27 -6.74 7.64
C PHE A 166 0.06 -7.44 7.30
N GLY A 167 0.01 -8.63 6.71
CA GLY A 167 1.18 -9.30 6.14
C GLY A 167 1.82 -8.49 5.00
N GLY A 168 1.01 -7.89 4.14
CA GLY A 168 1.46 -6.98 3.08
C GLY A 168 2.05 -5.69 3.63
N VAL A 169 1.38 -5.08 4.62
CA VAL A 169 1.89 -3.93 5.39
C VAL A 169 3.29 -4.23 5.95
N ALA A 170 3.48 -5.36 6.63
CA ALA A 170 4.77 -5.76 7.17
C ALA A 170 5.81 -6.04 6.09
N ALA A 171 5.43 -6.74 5.02
CA ALA A 171 6.29 -7.04 3.89
C ALA A 171 6.84 -5.76 3.22
N SER A 172 6.02 -4.71 3.10
CA SER A 172 6.45 -3.43 2.52
C SER A 172 7.64 -2.80 3.27
N GLY A 173 7.64 -2.89 4.61
CA GLY A 173 8.74 -2.41 5.45
C GLY A 173 10.01 -3.24 5.26
N ALA A 174 9.87 -4.58 5.23
CA ALA A 174 10.98 -5.49 4.99
C ALA A 174 11.61 -5.29 3.59
N ILE A 175 10.78 -5.16 2.56
CA ILE A 175 11.21 -4.87 1.18
C ILE A 175 11.97 -3.54 1.13
N THR A 176 11.42 -2.49 1.76
CA THR A 176 12.06 -1.18 1.80
C THR A 176 13.41 -1.21 2.52
N ALA A 177 13.50 -1.90 3.65
CA ALA A 177 14.76 -2.05 4.38
C ALA A 177 15.81 -2.79 3.54
N ALA A 178 15.42 -3.89 2.87
CA ALA A 178 16.30 -4.63 1.97
C ALA A 178 16.80 -3.75 0.81
N LEU A 179 15.93 -2.94 0.23
CA LEU A 179 16.29 -2.00 -0.84
C LEU A 179 17.17 -0.86 -0.37
N ARG A 180 16.95 -0.35 0.85
CA ARG A 180 17.82 0.65 1.46
C ARG A 180 19.22 0.10 1.64
N PHE A 181 19.34 -1.14 2.13
CA PHE A 181 20.63 -1.83 2.25
C PHE A 181 21.29 -2.05 0.89
N PHE A 182 20.55 -2.56 -0.09
CA PHE A 182 21.06 -2.78 -1.45
C PHE A 182 21.51 -1.47 -2.12
N THR A 183 20.72 -0.41 -2.00
CA THR A 183 21.07 0.92 -2.53
C THR A 183 22.34 1.44 -1.89
N LYS A 184 22.50 1.32 -0.56
CA LYS A 184 23.74 1.69 0.11
C LYS A 184 24.93 0.88 -0.41
N ALA A 185 24.78 -0.45 -0.53
CA ALA A 185 25.85 -1.32 -1.00
C ALA A 185 26.27 -1.04 -2.45
N VAL A 186 25.31 -0.74 -3.34
CA VAL A 186 25.60 -0.46 -4.77
C VAL A 186 26.12 0.95 -4.98
N PHE A 187 25.64 1.93 -4.21
CA PHE A 187 25.91 3.35 -4.45
C PHE A 187 26.85 4.01 -3.43
N GLU A 188 27.51 3.23 -2.56
CA GLU A 188 28.44 3.75 -1.53
C GLU A 188 29.51 4.70 -2.09
N ASN A 189 29.92 4.50 -3.36
CA ASN A 189 30.94 5.29 -4.05
C ASN A 189 30.39 6.43 -4.93
N SER A 190 29.09 6.69 -4.94
CA SER A 190 28.47 7.67 -5.85
C SER A 190 27.85 8.85 -5.10
N ARG A 191 28.32 10.06 -5.42
CA ARG A 191 27.92 11.33 -4.78
C ARG A 191 26.40 11.61 -4.84
N ASP A 192 25.74 11.16 -5.91
CA ASP A 192 24.29 11.29 -6.13
C ASP A 192 23.55 9.94 -6.17
N GLY A 193 24.25 8.85 -5.80
CA GLY A 193 23.73 7.49 -6.00
C GLY A 193 22.52 7.17 -5.13
N LEU A 194 22.47 7.68 -3.89
CA LEU A 194 21.29 7.55 -3.03
C LEU A 194 20.05 8.24 -3.63
N ARG A 195 20.22 9.44 -4.18
CA ARG A 195 19.14 10.21 -4.80
C ARG A 195 18.59 9.51 -6.05
N LYS A 196 19.48 8.98 -6.90
CA LYS A 196 19.08 8.22 -8.10
C LYS A 196 18.42 6.89 -7.75
N GLY A 197 18.99 6.14 -6.80
CA GLY A 197 18.42 4.87 -6.33
C GLY A 197 17.01 5.05 -5.77
N ALA A 198 16.81 6.09 -4.97
CA ALA A 198 15.51 6.36 -4.41
C ALA A 198 14.49 6.92 -5.42
N SER A 199 14.92 7.71 -6.40
CA SER A 199 14.05 8.16 -7.50
C SER A 199 13.55 7.01 -8.37
N MET A 200 14.40 6.00 -8.65
CA MET A 200 13.97 4.78 -9.35
C MET A 200 12.95 3.97 -8.53
N TRP A 201 13.19 3.84 -7.22
CA TRP A 201 12.28 3.15 -6.32
C TRP A 201 10.92 3.84 -6.24
N GLN A 202 10.91 5.17 -6.13
CA GLN A 202 9.71 5.99 -6.10
C GLN A 202 8.90 5.87 -7.40
N THR A 203 9.58 5.74 -8.54
CA THR A 203 8.92 5.50 -9.84
C THR A 203 8.25 4.12 -9.90
N ASN A 204 8.94 3.06 -9.44
CA ASN A 204 8.36 1.72 -9.38
C ASN A 204 7.16 1.65 -8.41
N ASN A 205 7.22 2.39 -7.30
CA ASN A 205 6.10 2.56 -6.39
C ASN A 205 4.86 3.14 -7.08
N GLN A 206 5.07 4.19 -7.88
CA GLN A 206 3.99 4.91 -8.56
C GLN A 206 3.15 3.98 -9.45
N ILE A 207 3.81 3.02 -10.12
CA ILE A 207 3.14 2.01 -10.95
C ILE A 207 2.31 1.07 -10.08
N CYS A 208 2.85 0.63 -8.95
CA CYS A 208 2.17 -0.28 -8.02
C CYS A 208 0.93 0.39 -7.39
N ILE A 209 1.07 1.62 -6.90
CA ILE A 209 -0.05 2.40 -6.34
C ILE A 209 -1.08 2.72 -7.41
N TYR A 210 -0.67 3.09 -8.63
CA TYR A 210 -1.58 3.31 -9.75
C TYR A 210 -2.41 2.05 -10.00
N LEU A 211 -1.79 0.87 -10.13
CA LEU A 211 -2.52 -0.39 -10.28
C LEU A 211 -3.54 -0.63 -9.15
N MET A 212 -3.22 -0.27 -7.90
CA MET A 212 -4.14 -0.42 -6.77
C MET A 212 -5.31 0.56 -6.76
N VAL A 213 -5.20 1.71 -7.43
CA VAL A 213 -6.33 2.64 -7.61
C VAL A 213 -7.37 2.06 -8.59
N TYR A 214 -6.97 1.18 -9.51
CA TYR A 214 -7.84 0.58 -10.55
C TYR A 214 -8.30 -0.86 -10.23
N LEU A 215 -7.80 -1.47 -9.15
CA LEU A 215 -8.24 -2.78 -8.64
C LEU A 215 -9.42 -2.61 -7.68
#